data_AF-A0A1A0H4U0-F1
#
_entry.id   AF-A0A1A0H4U0-F1
#
_cell.length_a   1.000
_cell.length_b   1.000
_cell.length_c   1.000
_cell.angle_alpha   90.00
_cell.angle_beta   90.00
_cell.angle_gamma   90.00
#
_symmetry.space_group_name_H-M   'P 1'
#
loop_
_entity.id
_entity.type
_entity.pdbx_description
1 polymer ?
#
loop_
_entity_poly.entity_id
_entity_poly.type
_entity_poly.pdbx_seq_one_letter_code
_entity_poly.pdbx_strand_id
1 'polypeptide(L)'
;MSDLPTQLKGSVYLGVAKMVEEHCQDLGITASPSFVASLVELVYNQILLLGEDLELFAEHAGRSTINTSDMYMITRKNEILATALKEYEKNLKR
;
A
#
# COMPACT_ATOMS: atom_id res chain seq x y z
N MET A 1 8.21 10.86 -24.30
CA MET A 1 8.60 10.49 -22.93
C MET A 1 7.31 10.18 -22.19
N SER A 2 7.14 8.97 -21.65
CA SER A 2 5.97 8.70 -20.80
C SER A 2 6.08 9.57 -19.55
N ASP A 3 4.98 10.21 -19.16
CA ASP A 3 4.89 11.03 -17.96
C ASP A 3 5.14 10.18 -16.69
N LEU A 4 5.78 10.76 -15.65
CA LEU A 4 6.18 10.04 -14.42
C LEU A 4 5.01 9.29 -13.74
N PRO A 5 3.80 9.85 -13.60
CA PRO A 5 2.64 9.13 -13.08
C PRO A 5 2.30 7.87 -13.87
N THR A 6 2.49 7.90 -15.19
CA THR A 6 2.26 6.71 -16.04
C THR A 6 3.28 5.61 -15.74
N GLN A 7 4.54 5.98 -15.49
CA GLN A 7 5.59 5.02 -15.12
C GLN A 7 5.36 4.40 -13.74
N LEU A 8 4.97 5.22 -12.76
CA LEU A 8 4.63 4.76 -11.41
C LEU A 8 3.44 3.80 -11.44
N LYS A 9 2.38 4.16 -12.17
CA LYS A 9 1.20 3.31 -12.33
C LYS A 9 1.51 2.00 -13.06
N GLY A 10 2.40 2.03 -14.06
CA GLY A 10 2.92 0.81 -14.70
C GLY A 10 3.68 -0.08 -13.71
N SER A 11 4.44 0.49 -12.79
CA SER A 11 5.13 -0.27 -11.73
C SER A 11 4.16 -0.90 -10.73
N VAL A 12 3.10 -0.17 -10.35
CA VAL A 12 2.01 -0.71 -9.52
C VAL A 12 1.30 -1.87 -10.25
N TYR A 13 1.04 -1.72 -11.56
CA TYR A 13 0.45 -2.79 -12.36
C TYR A 13 1.27 -4.08 -12.28
N LEU A 14 2.59 -4.00 -12.51
CA LEU A 14 3.47 -5.17 -12.45
C LEU A 14 3.46 -5.82 -11.07
N GLY A 15 3.51 -5.03 -10.00
CA GLY A 15 3.46 -5.53 -8.63
C GLY A 15 2.15 -6.24 -8.30
N VAL A 16 1.02 -5.60 -8.62
CA VAL A 16 -0.32 -6.17 -8.37
C VAL A 16 -0.56 -7.43 -9.21
N ALA A 17 -0.20 -7.40 -10.51
CA ALA A 17 -0.38 -8.55 -11.38
C ALA A 17 0.37 -9.78 -10.86
N LYS A 18 1.61 -9.59 -10.40
CA LYS A 18 2.42 -10.65 -9.81
C LYS A 18 1.78 -11.22 -8.53
N MET A 19 1.34 -10.36 -7.60
CA MET A 19 0.68 -10.81 -6.37
C MET A 19 -0.63 -11.56 -6.65
N VAL A 20 -1.41 -11.09 -7.64
CA VAL A 20 -2.64 -11.77 -8.05
C VAL A 20 -2.33 -13.13 -8.67
N GLU A 21 -1.31 -13.23 -9.52
CA GLU A 21 -0.89 -14.49 -10.13
C GLU A 21 -0.49 -15.52 -9.07
N GLU A 22 0.37 -15.13 -8.11
CA GLU A 22 0.80 -15.99 -7.00
C GLU A 22 -0.42 -16.51 -6.19
N HIS A 23 -1.35 -15.62 -5.82
CA HIS A 23 -2.55 -16.03 -5.09
C HIS A 23 -3.52 -16.89 -5.92
N CYS A 24 -3.65 -16.60 -7.21
CA CYS A 24 -4.47 -17.40 -8.13
C CYS A 24 -3.91 -18.81 -8.29
N GLN A 25 -2.58 -18.96 -8.35
CA GLN A 25 -1.91 -20.25 -8.38
C GLN A 25 -2.20 -21.06 -7.11
N ASP A 26 -2.07 -20.46 -5.92
CA ASP A 26 -2.37 -21.11 -4.64
C ASP A 26 -3.83 -21.59 -4.54
N LEU A 27 -4.76 -20.84 -5.12
CA LEU A 27 -6.19 -21.14 -5.12
C LEU A 27 -6.63 -22.05 -6.30
N GLY A 28 -5.77 -22.29 -7.29
CA GLY A 28 -6.12 -23.04 -8.50
C GLY A 28 -7.15 -22.34 -9.39
N ILE A 29 -7.18 -21.00 -9.40
CA ILE A 29 -8.11 -20.17 -10.18
C ILE A 29 -7.36 -19.21 -11.09
N THR A 30 -8.10 -18.46 -11.92
CA THR A 30 -7.54 -17.39 -12.77
C THR A 30 -8.27 -16.08 -12.52
N ALA A 31 -7.53 -14.96 -12.51
CA ALA A 31 -8.12 -13.63 -12.49
C ALA A 31 -8.43 -13.12 -13.91
N SER A 32 -9.55 -12.41 -14.07
CA SER A 32 -9.83 -11.73 -15.35
C SER A 32 -8.92 -10.51 -15.53
N PRO A 33 -8.62 -10.09 -16.78
CA PRO A 33 -7.87 -8.86 -17.02
C PRO A 33 -8.53 -7.62 -16.42
N SER A 34 -9.88 -7.57 -16.41
CA SER A 34 -10.63 -6.47 -15.81
C SER A 34 -10.49 -6.43 -14.29
N PHE A 35 -10.46 -7.59 -13.62
CA PHE A 35 -10.23 -7.66 -12.17
C PHE A 35 -8.85 -7.11 -11.81
N VAL A 36 -7.80 -7.53 -12.54
CA VAL A 36 -6.44 -7.04 -12.32
C VAL A 36 -6.37 -5.53 -12.55
N ALA A 37 -6.94 -5.03 -13.65
CA ALA A 37 -6.98 -3.60 -13.93
C ALA A 37 -7.70 -2.79 -12.83
N SER A 38 -8.86 -3.25 -12.37
CA SER A 38 -9.60 -2.60 -11.29
C SER A 38 -8.83 -2.61 -9.96
N LEU A 39 -8.13 -3.70 -9.64
CA LEU A 39 -7.32 -3.79 -8.43
C LEU A 39 -6.11 -2.85 -8.50
N VAL A 40 -5.50 -2.69 -9.67
CA VAL A 40 -4.40 -1.72 -9.89
C VAL A 40 -4.87 -0.29 -9.65
N GLU A 41 -6.05 0.09 -10.14
CA GLU A 41 -6.64 1.41 -9.86
C GLU A 41 -6.90 1.60 -8.36
N LEU A 42 -7.46 0.59 -7.70
CA LEU A 42 -7.75 0.63 -6.27
C LEU A 42 -6.47 0.84 -5.45
N VAL A 43 -5.43 0.05 -5.72
CA VAL A 43 -4.14 0.13 -5.03
C VAL A 43 -3.46 1.47 -5.30
N TYR A 44 -3.47 1.94 -6.55
CA TYR A 44 -2.90 3.24 -6.91
C TYR A 44 -3.57 4.39 -6.15
N ASN A 45 -4.91 4.43 -6.11
CA ASN A 45 -5.66 5.43 -5.36
C ASN A 45 -5.40 5.33 -3.86
N GLN A 46 -5.28 4.11 -3.31
CA GLN A 46 -4.96 3.90 -1.91
C GLN A 46 -3.57 4.44 -1.55
N ILE A 47 -2.57 4.31 -2.43
CA ILE A 47 -1.23 4.86 -2.22
C ILE A 47 -1.26 6.39 -2.16
N LEU A 48 -2.05 7.04 -3.03
CA LEU A 48 -2.20 8.50 -3.02
C LEU A 48 -2.81 8.99 -1.71
N LEU A 49 -3.92 8.38 -1.27
CA LEU A 49 -4.56 8.72 0.00
C LEU A 49 -3.64 8.47 1.19
N LEU A 50 -2.92 7.34 1.18
CA LEU A 50 -1.97 7.00 2.23
C LEU A 50 -0.85 8.05 2.34
N GLY A 51 -0.31 8.51 1.21
CA GLY A 51 0.74 9.52 1.17
C GLY A 51 0.30 10.85 1.78
N GLU A 52 -0.89 11.32 1.40
CA GLU A 52 -1.48 12.56 1.92
C GLU A 52 -1.73 12.47 3.44
N ASP A 53 -2.34 11.37 3.90
CA ASP A 53 -2.59 11.14 5.33
C ASP A 53 -1.28 11.09 6.14
N LEU A 54 -0.24 10.43 5.62
CA LEU A 54 1.06 10.36 6.29
C LEU A 54 1.71 11.72 6.46
N GLU A 55 1.66 12.56 5.42
CA GLU A 55 2.20 13.93 5.46
C GLU A 55 1.44 14.77 6.50
N LEU A 56 0.11 14.72 6.47
CA LEU A 56 -0.75 15.44 7.42
C LEU A 56 -0.51 15.01 8.88
N PHE A 57 -0.31 13.72 9.15
CA PHE A 57 -0.02 13.25 10.52
C PHE A 57 1.37 13.67 11.01
N ALA A 58 2.38 13.68 10.13
CA ALA A 58 3.69 14.19 10.47
C ALA A 58 3.64 15.69 10.79
N GLU A 59 2.96 16.47 9.93
CA GLU A 59 2.77 17.92 10.10
C GLU A 59 2.01 18.25 11.39
N HIS A 60 0.93 17.53 11.68
CA HIS A 60 0.14 17.71 12.90
C HIS A 60 0.98 17.49 14.17
N ALA A 61 2.00 16.64 14.11
CA ALA A 61 2.94 16.38 15.19
C ALA A 61 4.16 17.34 15.19
N GLY A 62 4.16 18.38 14.34
CA GLY A 62 5.26 19.35 14.22
C GLY A 62 6.51 18.79 13.55
N ARG A 63 6.39 17.73 12.74
CA ARG A 63 7.51 17.05 12.06
C ARG A 63 7.40 17.22 10.54
N SER A 64 8.55 17.31 9.88
CA SER A 64 8.66 17.24 8.41
C SER A 64 9.12 15.87 7.91
N THR A 65 9.28 14.90 8.82
CA THR A 65 9.74 13.55 8.51
C THR A 65 8.74 12.54 9.08
N ILE A 66 8.21 11.70 8.20
CA ILE A 66 7.29 10.61 8.51
C ILE A 66 8.01 9.53 9.31
N ASN A 67 7.34 8.95 10.31
CA ASN A 67 7.81 7.80 11.07
C ASN A 67 6.70 6.76 11.31
N THR A 68 7.00 5.70 12.05
CA THR A 68 6.05 4.59 12.27
C THR A 68 4.80 4.99 13.07
N SER A 69 4.83 6.07 13.86
CA SER A 69 3.64 6.57 14.57
C SER A 69 2.57 7.12 13.62
N ASP A 70 2.97 7.67 12.47
CA ASP A 70 2.05 8.18 11.44
C ASP A 70 1.29 7.02 10.77
N MET A 71 1.99 5.91 10.49
CA MET A 71 1.34 4.68 10.01
C MET A 71 0.33 4.11 11.03
N TYR A 72 0.63 4.19 12.32
CA TYR A 72 -0.31 3.72 13.35
C TYR A 72 -1.55 4.61 13.47
N MET A 73 -1.47 5.90 13.14
CA MET A 73 -2.64 6.76 13.03
C MET A 73 -3.55 6.33 11.88
N ILE A 74 -2.98 5.94 10.74
CA ILE A 74 -3.76 5.44 9.59
C ILE A 74 -4.50 4.15 9.95
N THR A 75 -3.81 3.20 10.59
CA THR A 75 -4.39 1.90 10.92
C THR A 75 -5.24 1.90 12.19
N ARG A 76 -5.46 3.05 12.85
CA ARG A 76 -6.11 3.13 14.17
C ARG A 76 -7.53 2.55 14.22
N LYS A 77 -8.22 2.48 13.09
CA LYS A 77 -9.58 1.92 12.98
C LYS A 77 -9.59 0.41 12.72
N ASN A 78 -8.44 -0.21 12.50
CA ASN A 78 -8.29 -1.64 12.26
C ASN A 78 -7.22 -2.20 13.22
N GLU A 79 -7.66 -2.62 14.40
CA GLU A 79 -6.78 -3.09 15.47
C GLU A 79 -5.92 -4.30 15.07
N ILE A 80 -6.47 -5.19 14.24
CA ILE A 80 -5.76 -6.37 13.73
C ILE A 80 -4.59 -5.93 12.86
N LEU A 81 -4.84 -5.03 11.91
CA LEU A 81 -3.81 -4.49 11.04
C LEU A 81 -2.76 -3.69 11.83
N ALA A 82 -3.20 -2.84 12.77
CA ALA A 82 -2.29 -2.07 13.60
C ALA A 82 -1.36 -2.98 14.44
N THR A 83 -1.89 -4.09 14.95
CA THR A 83 -1.12 -5.08 15.71
C THR A 83 -0.11 -5.80 14.81
N ALA A 84 -0.54 -6.26 13.65
CA ALA A 84 0.34 -6.93 12.68
C ALA A 84 1.51 -6.01 12.25
N LEU A 85 1.25 -4.73 11.98
CA LEU A 85 2.31 -3.77 11.63
C LEU A 85 3.28 -3.50 12.80
N LYS A 86 2.79 -3.46 14.05
CA LYS A 86 3.65 -3.32 15.24
C LYS A 86 4.55 -4.52 15.43
N GLU A 87 4.05 -5.73 15.18
CA GLU A 87 4.86 -6.95 15.23
C GLU A 87 5.92 -6.94 14.12
N TYR A 88 5.54 -6.52 12.92
CA TYR A 88 6.48 -6.35 11.80
C TYR A 88 7.58 -5.33 12.13
N GLU A 89 7.24 -4.16 12.70
CA GLU A 89 8.22 -3.15 13.11
C GLU A 89 9.23 -3.71 14.13
N LYS A 90 8.77 -4.51 15.11
CA LYS A 90 9.65 -5.15 16.10
C LYS A 90 10.65 -6.11 15.44
N ASN A 91 10.23 -6.82 14.39
CA ASN A 91 11.08 -7.76 13.68
C ASN A 91 12.11 -7.07 12.78
N LEU A 92 11.81 -5.88 12.25
CA LEU A 92 12.77 -5.07 11.49
C LEU A 92 13.92 -4.50 12.32
N LYS A 93 13.71 -4.32 13.64
CA LYS A 93 14.70 -3.76 14.58
C LYS A 93 15.63 -4.83 15.19
N ARG A 94 15.46 -6.11 14.82
CA ARG A 94 16.32 -7.23 15.20
C ARG A 94 17.38 -7.45 14.13
#